data_AF-A0A1H3LDX7-F1
#
_entry.id   AF-A0A1H3LDX7-F1
#
_cell.length_a   1.000
_cell.length_b   1.000
_cell.length_c   1.000
_cell.angle_alpha   90.00
_cell.angle_beta   90.00
_cell.angle_gamma   90.00
#
_symmetry.space_group_name_H-M   'P 1'
#
loop_
_entity.id
_entity.type
_entity.pdbx_description
1 polymer ?
#
loop_
_entity_poly.entity_id
_entity_poly.type
_entity_poly.pdbx_seq_one_letter_code
_entity_poly.pdbx_strand_id
1 'polypeptide(L)'
;MTMPPDAPGMFGYLVTRLAAHPENVATDALHYVLSSSPATARALELHLRRAAELPVGLHYDVQSTGEDGSIPDLAGVAEDGSTPLLVEAKFHAGLTANQPVSYLRRLPADRPGLLLFVVPAMRLELLWTEVLSRAKLTDPAAPAGEFRAVTAADGHVLAMTSWRSLLAVLAEAAVTAGDRAAVANLDQLRGLCDRMDSQAFHPLAPEELSGSVAVRLRQYTGLINKAVDRLIASGTATPGTTRFGRGGARAGVEWWGRFFGLSDVSCLLRMSAIRWAEDRATPLWLQVGYNGSPPPAVVHAALAPLQAERSRVFRRRLFVDVAIDLLPGAEEDAVIDHIARQIERVTALLPGLVTNDASTEVLDGMADAELADEDSGGPA
;
A
#
# COMPACT_ATOMS: atom_id res chain seq x y z
N MET A 1 9.91 -19.08 9.55
CA MET A 1 9.39 -17.83 8.95
C MET A 1 7.92 -18.09 8.65
N THR A 2 7.06 -17.73 9.59
CA THR A 2 5.61 -17.88 9.46
C THR A 2 5.13 -16.63 8.73
N MET A 3 4.53 -16.80 7.56
CA MET A 3 3.91 -15.71 6.83
C MET A 3 2.79 -15.09 7.69
N PRO A 4 2.68 -13.76 7.76
CA PRO A 4 1.59 -13.12 8.50
C PRO A 4 0.22 -13.57 7.93
N PRO A 5 -0.84 -13.58 8.75
CA PRO A 5 -2.16 -14.08 8.37
C PRO A 5 -2.81 -13.30 7.20
N ASP A 6 -2.33 -12.09 6.90
CA ASP A 6 -2.75 -11.26 5.76
C ASP A 6 -1.75 -11.31 4.59
N ALA A 7 -0.93 -12.37 4.51
CA ALA A 7 0.04 -12.50 3.44
C ALA A 7 -0.66 -12.48 2.07
N PRO A 8 -0.25 -11.60 1.14
CA PRO A 8 -0.80 -11.60 -0.21
C PRO A 8 -0.62 -12.99 -0.81
N GLY A 9 -1.63 -13.46 -1.53
CA GLY A 9 -1.55 -14.75 -2.22
C GLY A 9 -0.25 -14.85 -3.01
N MET A 10 0.34 -16.05 -3.08
CA MET A 10 1.65 -16.29 -3.70
C MET A 10 1.84 -15.57 -5.05
N PHE A 11 0.78 -15.51 -5.86
CA PHE A 11 0.76 -14.80 -7.14
C PHE A 11 1.04 -13.29 -6.98
N GLY A 12 0.30 -12.59 -6.12
CA GLY A 12 0.55 -11.17 -5.83
C GLY A 12 1.95 -10.91 -5.29
N TYR A 13 2.44 -11.76 -4.38
CA TYR A 13 3.81 -11.65 -3.86
C TYR A 13 4.88 -11.76 -4.96
N LEU A 14 4.74 -12.70 -5.89
CA LEU A 14 5.72 -12.91 -6.96
C LEU A 14 5.65 -11.80 -8.01
N VAL A 15 4.45 -11.42 -8.45
CA VAL A 15 4.27 -10.40 -9.50
C VAL A 15 4.85 -9.05 -9.04
N THR A 16 4.55 -8.62 -7.81
CA THR A 16 5.10 -7.35 -7.27
C THR A 16 6.62 -7.29 -7.18
N ARG A 17 7.30 -8.44 -7.17
CA ARG A 17 8.76 -8.53 -7.12
C ARG A 17 9.42 -8.74 -8.48
N LEU A 18 8.74 -9.44 -9.39
CA LEU A 18 9.36 -9.94 -10.62
C LEU A 18 8.87 -9.21 -11.87
N ALA A 19 7.67 -8.61 -11.84
CA ALA A 19 7.09 -7.96 -13.01
C ALA A 19 7.36 -6.45 -13.02
N ALA A 20 7.91 -5.94 -14.13
CA ALA A 20 8.07 -4.51 -14.33
C ALA A 20 6.71 -3.78 -14.51
N HIS A 21 5.71 -4.48 -15.05
CA HIS A 21 4.37 -3.96 -15.30
C HIS A 21 3.31 -4.93 -14.74
N PRO A 22 2.99 -4.86 -13.43
CA PRO A 22 1.97 -5.69 -12.82
C PRO A 22 0.58 -5.56 -13.46
N GLU A 23 0.25 -4.38 -13.99
CA GLU A 23 -1.01 -4.12 -14.73
C GLU A 23 -1.16 -5.07 -15.92
N ASN A 24 -0.11 -5.23 -16.76
CA ASN A 24 -0.14 -6.14 -17.90
C ASN A 24 -0.34 -7.60 -17.46
N VAL A 25 0.29 -8.02 -16.36
CA VAL A 25 0.13 -9.37 -15.82
C VAL A 25 -1.29 -9.62 -15.33
N ALA A 26 -1.92 -8.62 -14.71
CA ALA A 26 -3.32 -8.73 -14.27
C ALA A 26 -4.28 -8.80 -15.47
N THR A 27 -4.03 -8.01 -16.51
CA THR A 27 -4.77 -8.05 -17.77
C THR A 27 -4.64 -9.40 -18.47
N ASP A 28 -3.43 -9.94 -18.59
CA ASP A 28 -3.19 -11.26 -19.18
C ASP A 28 -3.85 -12.38 -18.37
N ALA A 29 -3.82 -12.28 -17.03
CA ALA A 29 -4.50 -13.22 -16.16
C ALA A 29 -6.04 -13.15 -16.33
N LEU A 30 -6.61 -11.95 -16.45
CA LEU A 30 -8.02 -11.76 -16.74
C LEU A 30 -8.39 -12.37 -18.10
N HIS A 31 -7.60 -12.07 -19.13
CA HIS A 31 -7.75 -12.67 -20.46
C HIS A 31 -7.71 -14.20 -20.40
N TYR A 32 -6.74 -14.79 -19.70
CA TYR A 32 -6.63 -16.23 -19.54
C TYR A 32 -7.89 -16.84 -18.91
N VAL A 33 -8.44 -16.23 -17.85
CA VAL A 33 -9.67 -16.71 -17.20
C VAL A 33 -10.87 -16.64 -18.16
N LEU A 34 -11.04 -15.50 -18.84
CA LEU A 34 -12.14 -15.30 -19.78
C LEU A 34 -12.06 -16.29 -20.96
N SER A 35 -10.85 -16.55 -21.47
CA SER A 35 -10.63 -17.46 -22.59
C SER A 35 -10.70 -18.94 -22.21
N SER A 36 -10.46 -19.29 -20.94
CA SER A 36 -10.50 -20.68 -20.46
C SER A 36 -11.84 -21.11 -19.87
N SER A 37 -12.70 -20.16 -19.46
CA SER A 37 -13.98 -20.46 -18.81
C SER A 37 -15.16 -19.75 -19.48
N PRO A 38 -15.99 -20.48 -20.27
CA PRO A 38 -17.19 -19.92 -20.91
C PRO A 38 -18.17 -19.29 -19.92
N ALA A 39 -18.23 -19.81 -18.69
CA ALA A 39 -19.09 -19.27 -17.64
C ALA A 39 -18.67 -17.84 -17.25
N THR A 40 -17.37 -17.60 -17.08
CA THR A 40 -16.84 -16.26 -16.74
C THR A 40 -16.96 -15.29 -17.91
N ALA A 41 -16.65 -15.73 -19.14
CA ALA A 41 -16.83 -14.93 -20.35
C ALA A 41 -18.29 -14.48 -20.51
N ARG A 42 -19.24 -15.41 -20.30
CA ARG A 42 -20.67 -15.13 -20.37
C ARG A 42 -21.12 -14.18 -19.26
N ALA A 43 -20.59 -14.34 -18.06
CA ALA A 43 -20.91 -13.48 -16.93
C ALA A 43 -20.43 -12.04 -17.16
N LEU A 44 -19.23 -11.85 -17.71
CA LEU A 44 -18.73 -10.53 -18.12
C LEU A 44 -19.67 -9.90 -19.14
N GLU A 45 -20.01 -10.64 -20.19
CA GLU A 45 -20.87 -10.15 -21.25
C GLU A 45 -22.25 -9.72 -20.72
N LEU A 46 -22.89 -10.56 -19.88
CA LEU A 46 -24.16 -10.25 -19.24
C LEU A 46 -24.07 -9.04 -18.31
N HIS A 47 -22.97 -8.92 -17.56
CA HIS A 47 -22.73 -7.81 -16.66
C HIS A 47 -22.65 -6.47 -17.42
N LEU A 48 -21.92 -6.44 -18.53
CA LEU A 48 -21.71 -5.25 -19.37
C LEU A 48 -22.96 -4.89 -20.19
N ARG A 49 -23.74 -5.88 -20.61
CA ARG A 49 -25.02 -5.68 -21.32
C ARG A 49 -26.07 -4.90 -20.53
N ARG A 50 -25.91 -4.78 -19.22
CA ARG A 50 -26.77 -3.92 -18.39
C ARG A 50 -26.56 -2.43 -18.68
N ALA A 51 -25.44 -2.07 -19.30
CA ALA A 51 -25.05 -0.70 -19.61
C ALA A 51 -25.07 -0.40 -21.12
N ALA A 52 -24.72 -1.35 -21.99
CA ALA A 52 -24.63 -1.15 -23.43
C ALA A 52 -25.14 -2.37 -24.23
N GLU A 53 -25.70 -2.12 -25.42
CA GLU A 53 -26.12 -3.17 -26.35
C GLU A 53 -24.91 -3.77 -27.08
N LEU A 54 -24.23 -4.74 -26.45
CA LEU A 54 -23.08 -5.42 -27.04
C LEU A 54 -23.48 -6.69 -27.85
N PRO A 55 -22.70 -7.12 -28.85
CA PRO A 55 -22.88 -8.41 -29.54
C PRO A 55 -22.69 -9.62 -28.63
N VAL A 56 -23.31 -10.76 -28.98
CA VAL A 56 -23.21 -12.01 -28.19
C VAL A 56 -21.97 -12.77 -28.60
N GLY A 57 -21.29 -13.41 -27.64
CA GLY A 57 -20.17 -14.29 -27.96
C GLY A 57 -18.90 -13.54 -28.32
N LEU A 58 -18.58 -12.48 -27.57
CA LEU A 58 -17.32 -11.76 -27.74
C LEU A 58 -16.13 -12.67 -27.41
N HIS A 59 -15.09 -12.59 -28.24
CA HIS A 59 -13.77 -13.14 -27.97
C HIS A 59 -12.87 -12.05 -27.39
N TYR A 60 -11.97 -12.38 -26.47
CA TYR A 60 -11.14 -11.39 -25.79
C TYR A 60 -9.70 -11.43 -26.29
N ASP A 61 -9.09 -10.28 -26.51
CA ASP A 61 -7.71 -10.12 -27.00
C ASP A 61 -6.99 -9.00 -26.24
N VAL A 62 -5.68 -9.14 -25.99
CA VAL A 62 -4.83 -8.23 -25.21
C VAL A 62 -3.86 -7.41 -26.08
N GLN A 63 -3.85 -7.61 -27.41
CA GLN A 63 -2.91 -6.93 -28.33
C GLN A 63 -3.60 -6.15 -29.47
N SER A 64 -4.80 -5.60 -29.22
CA SER A 64 -5.53 -4.84 -30.24
C SER A 64 -4.91 -3.46 -30.49
N THR A 65 -3.93 -3.39 -31.39
CA THR A 65 -3.28 -2.12 -31.78
C THR A 65 -4.20 -1.31 -32.69
N GLY A 66 -4.53 -0.07 -32.29
CA GLY A 66 -5.29 0.87 -33.11
C GLY A 66 -4.42 1.58 -34.15
N GLU A 67 -5.04 2.20 -35.16
CA GLU A 67 -4.33 2.99 -36.19
C GLU A 67 -3.55 4.19 -35.62
N ASP A 68 -3.95 4.66 -34.43
CA ASP A 68 -3.30 5.75 -33.69
C ASP A 68 -2.14 5.28 -32.79
N GLY A 69 -1.79 3.99 -32.86
CA GLY A 69 -0.75 3.35 -32.04
C GLY A 69 -1.14 3.13 -30.59
N SER A 70 -2.40 3.40 -30.21
CA SER A 70 -2.89 3.11 -28.86
C SER A 70 -3.31 1.65 -28.73
N ILE A 71 -3.08 1.05 -27.56
CA ILE A 71 -3.36 -0.36 -27.28
C ILE A 71 -4.20 -0.41 -26.00
N PRO A 72 -5.52 -0.65 -26.07
CA PRO A 72 -6.31 -1.04 -24.91
C PRO A 72 -5.72 -2.31 -24.30
N ASP A 73 -5.80 -2.42 -22.98
CA ASP A 73 -5.30 -3.61 -22.27
C ASP A 73 -6.06 -4.88 -22.69
N LEU A 74 -7.38 -4.77 -22.88
CA LEU A 74 -8.21 -5.88 -23.33
C LEU A 74 -9.30 -5.39 -24.29
N ALA A 75 -9.60 -6.18 -25.31
CA ALA A 75 -10.57 -5.88 -26.35
C ALA A 75 -11.55 -7.05 -26.49
N GLY A 76 -12.85 -6.77 -26.57
CA GLY A 76 -13.87 -7.74 -26.93
C GLY A 76 -14.19 -7.64 -28.42
N VAL A 77 -13.87 -8.70 -29.16
CA VAL A 77 -14.01 -8.84 -30.61
C VAL A 77 -15.25 -9.65 -30.93
N ALA A 78 -16.12 -9.11 -31.78
CA ALA A 78 -17.31 -9.80 -32.28
C ALA A 78 -16.97 -10.73 -33.46
N GLU A 79 -17.91 -11.61 -33.82
CA GLU A 79 -17.74 -12.57 -34.92
C GLU A 79 -17.46 -11.90 -36.28
N ASP A 80 -17.96 -10.68 -36.49
CA ASP A 80 -17.71 -9.88 -37.70
C ASP A 80 -16.35 -9.16 -37.70
N GLY A 81 -15.51 -9.39 -36.68
CA GLY A 81 -14.20 -8.78 -36.51
C GLY A 81 -14.22 -7.37 -35.92
N SER A 82 -15.39 -6.78 -35.67
CA SER A 82 -15.49 -5.48 -35.00
C SER A 82 -15.10 -5.59 -33.52
N THR A 83 -14.67 -4.48 -32.93
CA THR A 83 -14.27 -4.40 -31.52
C THR A 83 -15.22 -3.50 -30.72
N PRO A 84 -16.47 -3.95 -30.43
CA PRO A 84 -17.47 -3.15 -29.73
C PRO A 84 -17.17 -2.96 -28.23
N LEU A 85 -16.17 -3.66 -27.68
CA LEU A 85 -15.77 -3.56 -26.28
C LEU A 85 -14.27 -3.25 -26.20
N LEU A 86 -13.92 -2.16 -25.52
CA LEU A 86 -12.56 -1.84 -25.13
C LEU A 86 -12.50 -1.79 -23.60
N VAL A 87 -11.46 -2.36 -23.02
CA VAL A 87 -11.23 -2.40 -21.59
C VAL A 87 -9.82 -1.87 -21.30
N GLU A 88 -9.76 -0.88 -20.42
CA GLU A 88 -8.52 -0.29 -19.92
C GLU A 88 -8.41 -0.59 -18.42
N ALA A 89 -7.39 -1.35 -18.04
CA ALA A 89 -7.14 -1.77 -16.69
C ALA A 89 -6.05 -0.89 -16.07
N LYS A 90 -6.27 -0.41 -14.85
CA LYS A 90 -5.28 0.40 -14.13
C LYS A 90 -5.12 -0.08 -12.69
N PHE A 91 -3.92 0.07 -12.17
CA PHE A 91 -3.58 0.03 -10.75
C PHE A 91 -3.14 1.41 -10.29
N HIS A 92 -2.04 1.93 -10.81
CA HIS A 92 -1.41 3.16 -10.31
C HIS A 92 -1.26 4.25 -11.36
N ALA A 93 -1.13 3.88 -12.64
CA ALA A 93 -0.91 4.86 -13.69
C ALA A 93 -2.06 5.88 -13.78
N GLY A 94 -1.71 7.11 -14.14
CA GLY A 94 -2.68 8.14 -14.54
C GLY A 94 -3.26 7.83 -15.93
N LEU A 95 -4.26 8.61 -16.34
CA LEU A 95 -4.78 8.57 -17.71
C LEU A 95 -3.77 9.20 -18.67
N THR A 96 -3.45 8.50 -19.76
CA THR A 96 -2.61 9.06 -20.84
C THR A 96 -3.36 10.17 -21.58
N ALA A 97 -2.66 11.00 -22.37
CA ALA A 97 -3.28 12.09 -23.12
C ALA A 97 -4.35 11.62 -24.11
N ASN A 98 -4.27 10.35 -24.56
CA ASN A 98 -5.20 9.74 -25.51
C ASN A 98 -6.47 9.19 -24.82
N GLN A 99 -6.47 9.10 -23.49
CA GLN A 99 -7.58 8.52 -22.73
C GLN A 99 -8.48 9.62 -22.13
N PRO A 100 -9.82 9.43 -22.14
CA PRO A 100 -10.56 8.32 -22.77
C PRO A 100 -10.91 8.56 -24.25
N VAL A 101 -10.65 9.77 -24.77
CA VAL A 101 -11.29 10.28 -25.99
C VAL A 101 -10.89 9.49 -27.24
N SER A 102 -9.62 9.13 -27.41
CA SER A 102 -9.19 8.36 -28.58
C SER A 102 -9.82 6.97 -28.60
N TYR A 103 -10.01 6.36 -27.42
CA TYR A 103 -10.59 5.02 -27.33
C TYR A 103 -12.08 5.03 -27.63
N LEU A 104 -12.82 6.03 -27.16
CA LEU A 104 -14.23 6.19 -27.54
C LEU A 104 -14.40 6.32 -29.05
N ARG A 105 -13.50 7.07 -29.72
CA ARG A 105 -13.52 7.20 -31.19
C ARG A 105 -13.14 5.93 -31.95
N ARG A 106 -12.48 4.97 -31.29
CA ARG A 106 -12.11 3.67 -31.89
C ARG A 106 -13.26 2.67 -31.88
N LEU A 107 -14.30 2.90 -31.07
CA LEU A 107 -15.47 2.04 -31.07
C LEU A 107 -16.18 2.11 -32.44
N PRO A 108 -16.88 1.04 -32.86
CA PRO A 108 -17.44 0.99 -34.21
C PRO A 108 -18.59 1.99 -34.37
N ALA A 109 -18.45 2.94 -35.30
CA ALA A 109 -19.43 4.04 -35.48
C ALA A 109 -20.83 3.59 -35.94
N ASP A 110 -20.97 2.34 -36.42
CA ASP A 110 -22.22 1.77 -36.93
C ASP A 110 -23.10 1.14 -35.85
N ARG A 111 -22.61 1.02 -34.61
CA ARG A 111 -23.33 0.34 -33.51
C ARG A 111 -22.92 0.88 -32.12
N PRO A 112 -23.74 0.65 -31.08
CA PRO A 112 -23.32 0.90 -29.70
C PRO A 112 -22.06 0.11 -29.33
N GLY A 113 -21.18 0.75 -28.58
CA GLY A 113 -19.92 0.19 -28.12
C GLY A 113 -19.67 0.61 -26.67
N LEU A 114 -18.77 -0.08 -25.98
CA LEU A 114 -18.47 0.17 -24.57
C LEU A 114 -16.97 0.32 -24.35
N LEU A 115 -16.57 1.41 -23.71
CA LEU A 115 -15.25 1.59 -23.12
C LEU A 115 -15.34 1.40 -21.61
N LEU A 116 -14.71 0.36 -21.08
CA LEU A 116 -14.67 0.04 -19.65
C LEU A 116 -13.32 0.42 -19.05
N PHE A 117 -13.33 1.22 -17.99
CA PHE A 117 -12.18 1.34 -17.10
C PHE A 117 -12.32 0.37 -15.92
N VAL A 118 -11.28 -0.39 -15.64
CA VAL A 118 -11.19 -1.26 -14.44
C VAL A 118 -10.09 -0.70 -13.55
N VAL A 119 -10.46 -0.22 -12.36
CA VAL A 119 -9.56 0.57 -11.48
C VAL A 119 -9.56 0.05 -10.03
N PRO A 120 -8.63 0.48 -9.16
CA PRO A 120 -8.78 0.28 -7.72
C PRO A 120 -10.05 0.93 -7.20
N ALA A 121 -10.73 0.27 -6.26
CA ALA A 121 -11.99 0.79 -5.71
C ALA A 121 -11.84 2.21 -5.12
N MET A 122 -10.69 2.49 -4.50
CA MET A 122 -10.40 3.80 -3.89
C MET A 122 -10.14 4.92 -4.90
N ARG A 123 -9.75 4.60 -6.13
CA ARG A 123 -9.49 5.59 -7.19
C ARG A 123 -10.72 5.88 -8.05
N LEU A 124 -11.80 5.12 -7.84
CA LEU A 124 -12.95 5.12 -8.72
C LEU A 124 -13.64 6.48 -8.81
N GLU A 125 -13.87 7.15 -7.67
CA GLU A 125 -14.49 8.49 -7.65
C GLU A 125 -13.66 9.55 -8.39
N LEU A 126 -12.37 9.61 -8.08
CA LEU A 126 -11.45 10.58 -8.64
C LEU A 126 -11.30 10.37 -10.16
N LEU A 127 -11.03 9.13 -10.57
CA LEU A 127 -10.86 8.80 -11.98
C LEU A 127 -12.17 8.96 -12.76
N TRP A 128 -13.33 8.64 -12.18
CA TRP A 128 -14.61 8.85 -12.85
C TRP A 128 -14.80 10.32 -13.21
N THR A 129 -14.56 11.21 -12.25
CA THR A 129 -14.64 12.66 -12.45
C THR A 129 -13.67 13.14 -13.54
N GLU A 130 -12.43 12.63 -13.54
CA GLU A 130 -11.42 12.98 -14.52
C GLU A 130 -11.77 12.50 -15.94
N VAL A 131 -12.20 11.24 -16.08
CA VAL A 131 -12.59 10.64 -17.36
C VAL A 131 -13.80 11.37 -17.96
N LEU A 132 -14.83 11.69 -17.15
CA LEU A 132 -15.98 12.48 -17.59
C LEU A 132 -15.57 13.86 -18.09
N SER A 133 -14.71 14.56 -17.32
CA SER A 133 -14.21 15.88 -17.67
C SER A 133 -13.47 15.86 -19.01
N ARG A 134 -12.55 14.90 -19.20
CA ARG A 134 -11.80 14.75 -20.47
C ARG A 134 -12.70 14.39 -21.64
N ALA A 135 -13.72 13.55 -21.42
CA ALA A 135 -14.72 13.18 -22.43
C ALA A 135 -15.76 14.28 -22.68
N LYS A 136 -15.79 15.33 -21.87
CA LYS A 136 -16.85 16.37 -21.85
C LYS A 136 -18.25 15.78 -21.68
N LEU A 137 -18.34 14.74 -20.86
CA LEU A 137 -19.59 14.08 -20.51
C LEU A 137 -20.06 14.56 -19.13
N THR A 138 -21.37 14.50 -18.90
CA THR A 138 -21.97 14.79 -17.60
C THR A 138 -22.73 13.55 -17.16
N ASP A 139 -22.56 13.14 -15.91
CA ASP A 139 -23.29 12.04 -15.32
C ASP A 139 -24.48 12.61 -14.52
N PRO A 140 -25.71 12.55 -15.07
CA PRO A 140 -26.88 13.15 -14.43
C PRO A 140 -27.39 12.33 -13.23
N ALA A 141 -26.95 11.08 -13.09
CA ALA A 141 -27.25 10.26 -11.93
C ALA A 141 -26.15 10.45 -10.87
N ALA A 142 -26.53 10.63 -9.60
CA ALA A 142 -25.55 10.55 -8.52
C ALA A 142 -24.93 9.14 -8.57
N PRO A 143 -23.59 9.00 -8.54
CA PRO A 143 -22.94 7.71 -8.70
C PRO A 143 -23.33 6.80 -7.53
N ALA A 144 -24.16 5.80 -7.79
CA ALA A 144 -24.53 4.79 -6.80
C ALA A 144 -23.82 3.47 -7.13
N GLY A 145 -22.88 3.07 -6.26
CA GLY A 145 -22.17 1.81 -6.37
C GLY A 145 -20.86 1.88 -7.15
N GLU A 146 -20.22 0.71 -7.29
CA GLU A 146 -18.90 0.56 -7.91
C GLU A 146 -18.96 0.40 -9.43
N PHE A 147 -20.13 0.15 -10.03
CA PHE A 147 -20.27 0.14 -11.48
C PHE A 147 -20.95 1.43 -11.95
N ARG A 148 -20.26 2.20 -12.78
CA ARG A 148 -20.73 3.47 -13.35
C ARG A 148 -20.79 3.38 -14.84
N ALA A 149 -21.78 4.03 -15.44
CA ALA A 149 -21.90 4.13 -16.88
C ALA A 149 -22.58 5.44 -17.28
N VAL A 150 -22.07 6.06 -18.34
CA VAL A 150 -22.70 7.20 -18.99
C VAL A 150 -22.70 6.97 -20.50
N THR A 151 -23.80 7.31 -21.15
CA THR A 151 -23.92 7.25 -22.61
C THR A 151 -23.36 8.53 -23.23
N ALA A 152 -22.45 8.37 -24.19
CA ALA A 152 -21.93 9.44 -25.02
C ALA A 152 -22.90 9.79 -26.16
N ALA A 153 -22.71 10.95 -26.80
CA ALA A 153 -23.64 11.48 -27.80
C ALA A 153 -23.79 10.61 -29.06
N ASP A 154 -22.79 9.80 -29.37
CA ASP A 154 -22.73 8.84 -30.49
C ASP A 154 -23.36 7.48 -30.15
N GLY A 155 -23.94 7.32 -28.95
CA GLY A 155 -24.54 6.06 -28.50
C GLY A 155 -23.54 5.07 -27.90
N HIS A 156 -22.24 5.40 -27.89
CA HIS A 156 -21.26 4.63 -27.12
C HIS A 156 -21.45 4.83 -25.63
N VAL A 157 -20.95 3.90 -24.83
CA VAL A 157 -21.03 3.93 -23.38
C VAL A 157 -19.63 3.98 -22.81
N LEU A 158 -19.40 4.96 -21.95
CA LEU A 158 -18.24 5.02 -21.09
C LEU A 158 -18.63 4.42 -19.74
N ALA A 159 -17.94 3.38 -19.30
CA ALA A 159 -18.18 2.71 -18.03
C ALA A 159 -16.91 2.63 -17.18
N MET A 160 -17.09 2.51 -15.86
CA MET A 160 -16.02 2.29 -14.91
C MET A 160 -16.46 1.32 -13.82
N THR A 161 -15.60 0.38 -13.47
CA THR A 161 -15.79 -0.55 -12.36
C THR A 161 -14.51 -0.74 -11.56
N SER A 162 -14.62 -1.33 -10.36
CA SER A 162 -13.43 -1.74 -9.61
C SER A 162 -12.97 -3.15 -9.99
N TRP A 163 -11.68 -3.45 -9.83
CA TRP A 163 -11.16 -4.82 -9.91
C TRP A 163 -11.93 -5.76 -8.98
N ARG A 164 -12.15 -5.34 -7.74
CA ARG A 164 -12.88 -6.12 -6.72
C ARG A 164 -14.30 -6.47 -7.18
N SER A 165 -15.05 -5.50 -7.70
CA SER A 165 -16.42 -5.71 -8.16
C SER A 165 -16.49 -6.57 -9.42
N LEU A 166 -15.57 -6.36 -10.37
CA LEU A 166 -15.48 -7.18 -11.58
C LEU A 166 -15.18 -8.64 -11.25
N LEU A 167 -14.14 -8.89 -10.45
CA LEU A 167 -13.72 -10.25 -10.10
C LEU A 167 -14.78 -10.97 -9.26
N ALA A 168 -15.53 -10.27 -8.40
CA ALA A 168 -16.63 -10.85 -7.65
C ALA A 168 -17.73 -11.42 -8.56
N VAL A 169 -18.09 -10.68 -9.62
CA VAL A 169 -19.09 -11.12 -10.61
C VAL A 169 -18.62 -12.38 -11.35
N LEU A 170 -17.35 -12.41 -11.76
CA LEU A 170 -16.78 -13.58 -12.45
C LEU A 170 -16.67 -14.78 -11.52
N ALA A 171 -16.29 -14.56 -10.27
CA ALA A 171 -16.13 -15.62 -9.27
C ALA A 171 -17.47 -16.27 -8.93
N GLU A 172 -18.53 -15.47 -8.74
CA GLU A 172 -19.88 -15.99 -8.50
C GLU A 172 -20.36 -16.90 -9.66
N ALA A 173 -20.10 -16.48 -10.89
CA ALA A 173 -20.43 -17.28 -12.07
C ALA A 173 -19.62 -18.59 -12.16
N ALA A 174 -18.31 -18.53 -11.88
CA ALA A 174 -17.45 -19.72 -11.84
C ALA A 174 -17.90 -20.71 -10.76
N VAL A 175 -18.24 -20.22 -9.56
CA VAL A 175 -18.79 -21.05 -8.46
C VAL A 175 -20.11 -21.70 -8.88
N THR A 176 -21.03 -20.92 -9.45
CA THR A 176 -22.34 -21.40 -9.89
C THR A 176 -22.23 -22.46 -10.97
N ALA A 177 -21.25 -22.32 -11.88
CA ALA A 177 -20.96 -23.30 -12.92
C ALA A 177 -20.16 -24.52 -12.43
N GLY A 178 -19.68 -24.52 -11.18
CA GLY A 178 -18.82 -25.57 -10.64
C GLY A 178 -17.40 -25.59 -11.24
N ASP A 179 -16.97 -24.49 -11.87
CA ASP A 179 -15.66 -24.36 -12.51
C ASP A 179 -14.57 -24.05 -11.47
N ARG A 180 -14.08 -25.10 -10.82
CA ARG A 180 -13.08 -24.98 -9.75
C ARG A 180 -11.76 -24.37 -10.22
N ALA A 181 -11.40 -24.57 -11.49
CA ALA A 181 -10.16 -24.01 -12.03
C ALA A 181 -10.29 -22.49 -12.18
N ALA A 182 -11.40 -22.00 -12.75
CA ALA A 182 -11.66 -20.58 -12.85
C ALA A 182 -11.76 -19.90 -11.47
N VAL A 183 -12.39 -20.54 -10.47
CA VAL A 183 -12.43 -20.03 -9.09
C VAL A 183 -11.01 -19.82 -8.54
N ALA A 184 -10.15 -20.84 -8.63
CA ALA A 184 -8.79 -20.74 -8.12
C ALA A 184 -7.96 -19.66 -8.84
N ASN A 185 -8.12 -19.52 -10.15
CA ASN A 185 -7.41 -18.49 -10.94
C ASN A 185 -7.90 -17.08 -10.58
N LEU A 186 -9.21 -16.89 -10.40
CA LEU A 186 -9.80 -15.63 -9.96
C LEU A 186 -9.36 -15.26 -8.54
N ASP A 187 -9.21 -16.24 -7.65
CA ASP A 187 -8.66 -16.02 -6.31
C ASP A 187 -7.19 -15.55 -6.35
N GLN A 188 -6.37 -16.11 -7.25
CA GLN A 188 -5.00 -15.65 -7.45
C GLN A 188 -4.96 -14.21 -7.98
N LEU A 189 -5.76 -13.90 -9.01
CA LEU A 189 -5.84 -12.56 -9.58
C LEU A 189 -6.34 -11.54 -8.54
N ARG A 190 -7.35 -11.90 -7.74
CA ARG A 190 -7.81 -11.08 -6.61
C ARG A 190 -6.69 -10.79 -5.63
N GLY A 191 -5.88 -11.79 -5.26
CA GLY A 191 -4.72 -11.58 -4.38
C GLY A 191 -3.65 -10.64 -4.95
N LEU A 192 -3.50 -10.57 -6.27
CA LEU A 192 -2.68 -9.54 -6.92
C LEU A 192 -3.33 -8.15 -6.80
N CYS A 193 -4.61 -8.02 -7.14
CA CYS A 193 -5.33 -6.75 -7.05
C CYS A 193 -5.32 -6.18 -5.62
N ASP A 194 -5.58 -7.01 -4.61
CA ASP A 194 -5.56 -6.60 -3.20
C ASP A 194 -4.17 -6.09 -2.77
N ARG A 195 -3.10 -6.75 -3.26
CA ARG A 195 -1.73 -6.31 -2.99
C ARG A 195 -1.44 -4.97 -3.66
N MET A 196 -1.85 -4.78 -4.91
CA MET A 196 -1.69 -3.50 -5.61
C MET A 196 -2.48 -2.39 -4.91
N ASP A 197 -3.72 -2.64 -4.52
CA ASP A 197 -4.54 -1.67 -3.77
C ASP A 197 -3.89 -1.28 -2.44
N SER A 198 -3.26 -2.22 -1.72
CA SER A 198 -2.56 -1.94 -0.45
C SER A 198 -1.33 -1.04 -0.58
N GLN A 199 -0.75 -0.93 -1.78
CA GLN A 199 0.43 -0.11 -2.08
C GLN A 199 0.07 1.15 -2.87
N ALA A 200 -1.20 1.37 -3.19
CA ALA A 200 -1.63 2.47 -4.02
C ALA A 200 -1.53 3.81 -3.29
N PHE A 201 -1.14 4.85 -4.03
CA PHE A 201 -1.33 6.21 -3.55
C PHE A 201 -2.81 6.46 -3.28
N HIS A 202 -3.13 6.79 -2.04
CA HIS A 202 -4.46 7.22 -1.65
C HIS A 202 -4.65 8.70 -2.01
N PRO A 203 -5.71 9.06 -2.75
CA PRO A 203 -6.02 10.47 -2.99
C PRO A 203 -6.11 11.25 -1.69
N LEU A 204 -5.46 12.41 -1.64
CA LEU A 204 -5.44 13.26 -0.45
C LEU A 204 -6.85 13.78 -0.14
N ALA A 205 -7.33 13.50 1.06
CA ALA A 205 -8.53 14.12 1.60
C ALA A 205 -8.21 15.58 2.00
N PRO A 206 -9.15 16.54 1.83
CA PRO A 206 -8.94 17.93 2.22
C PRO A 206 -8.49 18.10 3.68
N GLU A 207 -9.00 17.24 4.58
CA GLU A 207 -8.67 17.23 6.00
C GLU A 207 -7.20 16.85 6.26
N GLU A 208 -6.59 16.05 5.39
CA GLU A 208 -5.18 15.63 5.48
C GLU A 208 -4.22 16.77 5.14
N LEU A 209 -4.69 17.76 4.38
CA LEU A 209 -3.95 19.00 4.07
C LEU A 209 -4.19 20.12 5.09
N SER A 210 -4.97 19.84 6.13
CA SER A 210 -5.25 20.83 7.18
C SER A 210 -4.01 21.17 8.01
N GLY A 211 -3.96 22.40 8.51
CA GLY A 211 -2.91 22.84 9.43
C GLY A 211 -2.82 22.00 10.72
N SER A 212 -3.90 21.34 11.12
CA SER A 212 -3.91 20.45 12.29
C SER A 212 -2.99 19.24 12.12
N VAL A 213 -2.86 18.69 10.91
CA VAL A 213 -1.92 17.59 10.65
C VAL A 213 -0.48 18.06 10.86
N ALA A 214 -0.12 19.20 10.27
CA ALA A 214 1.22 19.79 10.43
C ALA A 214 1.54 20.13 11.89
N VAL A 215 0.58 20.71 12.63
CA VAL A 215 0.73 20.99 14.06
C VAL A 215 0.95 19.71 14.85
N ARG A 216 0.21 18.64 14.54
CA ARG A 216 0.32 17.36 15.25
C ARG A 216 1.66 16.68 14.99
N LEU A 217 2.14 16.67 13.74
CA LEU A 217 3.46 16.15 13.40
C LEU A 217 4.57 16.91 14.14
N ARG A 218 4.48 18.25 14.21
CA ARG A 218 5.41 19.08 14.98
C ARG A 218 5.34 18.80 16.49
N GLN A 219 4.16 18.49 17.02
CA GLN A 219 4.01 18.13 18.43
C GLN A 219 4.67 16.77 18.72
N TYR A 220 4.53 15.77 17.85
CA TYR A 220 5.20 14.48 18.02
C TYR A 220 6.73 14.62 18.04
N THR A 221 7.30 15.42 17.15
CA THR A 221 8.74 15.69 17.17
C THR A 221 9.17 16.46 18.44
N GLY A 222 8.34 17.39 18.90
CA GLY A 222 8.53 18.09 20.18
C GLY A 222 8.54 17.14 21.40
N LEU A 223 7.59 16.20 21.46
CA LEU A 223 7.47 15.23 22.54
C LEU A 223 8.72 14.35 22.67
N ILE A 224 9.28 13.91 21.55
CA ILE A 224 10.52 13.12 21.54
C ILE A 224 11.66 13.89 22.23
N ASN A 225 11.89 15.15 21.84
CA ASN A 225 12.95 15.96 22.44
C ASN A 225 12.73 16.15 23.93
N LYS A 226 11.52 16.58 24.33
CA LYS A 226 11.20 16.85 25.74
C LYS A 226 11.28 15.59 26.60
N ALA A 227 10.86 14.43 26.09
CA ALA A 227 10.99 13.16 26.78
C ALA A 227 12.45 12.73 26.96
N VAL A 228 13.28 12.87 25.92
CA VAL A 228 14.73 12.58 26.04
C VAL A 228 15.40 13.54 27.03
N ASP A 229 15.08 14.83 26.98
CA ASP A 229 15.62 15.82 27.94
C ASP A 229 15.18 15.49 29.37
N ARG A 230 13.94 15.07 29.58
CA ARG A 230 13.40 14.63 30.88
C ARG A 230 14.16 13.43 31.45
N LEU A 231 14.50 12.45 30.61
CA LEU A 231 15.26 11.25 30.99
C LEU A 231 16.74 11.57 31.29
N ILE A 232 17.33 12.51 30.55
CA ILE A 232 18.69 12.99 30.82
C ILE A 232 18.73 13.75 32.15
N ALA A 233 17.76 14.64 32.38
CA ALA A 233 17.67 15.42 33.60
C ALA A 233 17.44 14.54 34.86
N SER A 234 16.78 13.38 34.72
CA SER A 234 16.64 12.42 35.83
C SER A 234 17.85 11.53 36.05
N GLY A 235 18.86 11.58 35.17
CA GLY A 235 20.01 10.67 35.19
C GLY A 235 19.71 9.25 34.68
N THR A 236 18.50 9.01 34.17
CA THR A 236 18.11 7.71 33.57
C THR A 236 18.79 7.48 32.23
N ALA A 237 18.97 8.55 31.46
CA ALA A 237 19.61 8.53 30.15
C ALA A 237 20.90 9.34 30.14
N THR A 238 21.83 8.95 29.28
CA THR A 238 22.98 9.78 28.94
C THR A 238 22.73 10.49 27.61
N PRO A 239 23.19 11.75 27.45
CA PRO A 239 23.20 12.39 26.15
C PRO A 239 23.95 11.51 25.14
N GLY A 240 23.48 11.45 23.89
CA GLY A 240 24.23 10.78 22.84
C GLY A 240 25.62 11.43 22.70
N THR A 241 26.66 10.73 23.15
CA THR A 241 28.06 11.18 23.02
C THR A 241 28.72 10.55 21.80
N THR A 242 29.85 11.11 21.39
CA THR A 242 30.75 10.54 20.36
C THR A 242 31.23 9.12 20.66
N ARG A 243 31.06 8.63 21.90
CA ARG A 243 31.32 7.23 22.28
C ARG A 243 30.44 6.22 21.53
N PHE A 244 29.32 6.68 20.96
CA PHE A 244 28.39 5.87 20.15
C PHE A 244 28.32 6.32 18.68
N GLY A 245 29.31 7.09 18.21
CA GLY A 245 29.44 7.54 16.82
C GLY A 245 28.46 8.65 16.37
N ARG A 246 27.26 8.78 16.94
CA ARG A 246 26.26 9.78 16.48
C ARG A 246 25.35 10.26 17.62
N GLY A 247 25.54 11.50 18.09
CA GLY A 247 24.60 12.21 18.98
C GLY A 247 23.69 13.17 18.20
N GLY A 248 22.48 13.44 18.71
CA GLY A 248 21.59 14.49 18.19
C GLY A 248 20.38 14.00 17.38
N ALA A 249 19.63 14.97 16.85
CA ALA A 249 18.43 14.74 16.03
C ALA A 249 18.81 14.16 14.66
N ARG A 250 18.01 13.20 14.18
CA ARG A 250 18.18 12.54 12.88
C ARG A 250 16.84 12.42 12.19
N ALA A 251 16.89 12.41 10.85
CA ALA A 251 15.72 12.28 10.00
C ALA A 251 16.05 11.34 8.85
N GLY A 252 15.09 10.49 8.48
CA GLY A 252 15.01 9.78 7.21
C GLY A 252 13.71 10.16 6.50
N VAL A 253 13.45 9.57 5.33
CA VAL A 253 12.23 9.85 4.54
C VAL A 253 10.95 9.56 5.34
N GLU A 254 11.00 8.58 6.24
CA GLU A 254 9.81 8.02 6.91
C GLU A 254 9.87 8.08 8.44
N TRP A 255 10.92 8.69 8.98
CA TRP A 255 11.13 8.79 10.42
C TRP A 255 11.91 10.03 10.82
N TRP A 256 11.68 10.46 12.06
CA TRP A 256 12.47 11.49 12.71
C TRP A 256 12.67 11.11 14.17
N GLY A 257 13.86 11.28 14.72
CA GLY A 257 14.12 10.90 16.11
C GLY A 257 15.40 11.47 16.70
N ARG A 258 15.65 11.13 17.96
CA ARG A 258 16.83 11.56 18.73
C ARG A 258 17.51 10.37 19.40
N PHE A 259 18.81 10.26 19.20
CA PHE A 259 19.66 9.25 19.85
C PHE A 259 20.03 9.65 21.28
N PHE A 260 20.08 8.66 22.17
CA PHE A 260 20.51 8.77 23.57
C PHE A 260 20.96 7.40 24.10
N GLY A 261 21.67 7.37 25.22
CA GLY A 261 22.13 6.13 25.84
C GLY A 261 21.23 5.70 27.00
N LEU A 262 20.95 4.40 27.10
CA LEU A 262 20.30 3.75 28.25
C LEU A 262 21.14 2.56 28.69
N SER A 263 21.68 2.57 29.92
CA SER A 263 22.46 1.44 30.46
C SER A 263 23.56 0.94 29.50
N ASP A 264 24.32 1.88 28.92
CA ASP A 264 25.37 1.66 27.90
C ASP A 264 24.88 1.14 26.53
N VAL A 265 23.56 1.02 26.33
CA VAL A 265 22.94 0.66 25.04
C VAL A 265 22.51 1.92 24.29
N SER A 266 22.90 2.02 23.01
CA SER A 266 22.42 3.08 22.12
C SER A 266 20.93 2.91 21.82
N CYS A 267 20.15 3.97 22.02
CA CYS A 267 18.72 3.99 21.77
C CYS A 267 18.33 5.18 20.91
N LEU A 268 17.25 5.02 20.13
CA LEU A 268 16.65 6.07 19.32
C LEU A 268 15.15 6.15 19.62
N LEU A 269 14.70 7.27 20.18
CA LEU A 269 13.28 7.57 20.27
C LEU A 269 12.89 8.31 18.99
N ARG A 270 11.97 7.73 18.21
CA ARG A 270 11.59 8.22 16.89
C ARG A 270 10.09 8.20 16.67
N MET A 271 9.65 9.07 15.76
CA MET A 271 8.39 8.89 15.04
C MET A 271 8.66 7.98 13.85
N SER A 272 7.81 6.98 13.59
CA SER A 272 7.91 6.11 12.42
C SER A 272 6.56 5.89 11.77
N ALA A 273 6.40 6.33 10.52
CA ALA A 273 5.14 6.19 9.79
C ALA A 273 4.81 4.73 9.46
N ILE A 274 5.80 3.94 9.03
CA ILE A 274 5.64 2.51 8.72
C ILE A 274 5.18 1.74 9.96
N ARG A 275 5.88 1.90 11.09
CA ARG A 275 5.55 1.15 12.31
C ARG A 275 4.20 1.55 12.87
N TRP A 276 3.84 2.82 12.73
CA TRP A 276 2.51 3.31 13.08
C TRP A 276 1.41 2.70 12.21
N ALA A 277 1.66 2.51 10.92
CA ALA A 277 0.70 1.91 9.99
C ALA A 277 0.58 0.38 10.14
N GLU A 278 1.70 -0.32 10.30
CA GLU A 278 1.76 -1.79 10.18
C GLU A 278 1.73 -2.52 11.52
N ASP A 279 2.46 -2.03 12.52
CA ASP A 279 2.73 -2.81 13.73
C ASP A 279 1.79 -2.42 14.89
N ARG A 280 1.57 -1.12 15.11
CA ARG A 280 0.70 -0.63 16.18
C ARG A 280 0.27 0.81 15.97
N ALA A 281 -0.96 1.14 16.39
CA ALA A 281 -1.53 2.48 16.37
C ALA A 281 -0.88 3.48 17.36
N THR A 282 0.43 3.71 17.26
CA THR A 282 1.15 4.80 17.91
C THR A 282 2.23 5.40 17.00
N PRO A 283 2.40 6.74 16.98
CA PRO A 283 3.44 7.37 16.19
C PRO A 283 4.85 7.16 16.75
N LEU A 284 5.01 6.94 18.06
CA LEU A 284 6.32 6.94 18.72
C LEU A 284 6.84 5.53 19.01
N TRP A 285 8.13 5.34 18.73
CA TRP A 285 8.83 4.07 18.82
C TRP A 285 10.22 4.26 19.42
N LEU A 286 10.58 3.39 20.34
CA LEU A 286 11.92 3.30 20.91
C LEU A 286 12.66 2.15 20.22
N GLN A 287 13.65 2.49 19.42
CA GLN A 287 14.64 1.54 18.95
C GLN A 287 15.70 1.34 20.04
N VAL A 288 15.99 0.08 20.36
CA VAL A 288 17.02 -0.36 21.31
C VAL A 288 18.09 -1.15 20.56
N GLY A 289 19.34 -0.67 20.64
CA GLY A 289 20.46 -1.18 19.88
C GLY A 289 20.61 -0.50 18.51
N TYR A 290 21.80 -0.67 17.94
CA TYR A 290 22.15 -0.14 16.63
C TYR A 290 23.13 -1.07 15.93
N ASN A 291 22.93 -1.32 14.63
CA ASN A 291 23.78 -2.19 13.80
C ASN A 291 24.06 -3.56 14.43
N GLY A 292 23.06 -4.16 15.07
CA GLY A 292 23.16 -5.48 15.70
C GLY A 292 23.88 -5.50 17.04
N SER A 293 24.20 -4.34 17.63
CA SER A 293 24.85 -4.23 18.94
C SER A 293 23.97 -3.48 19.95
N PRO A 294 23.65 -4.09 21.12
CA PRO A 294 23.82 -5.52 21.44
C PRO A 294 23.01 -6.43 20.50
N PRO A 295 23.31 -7.74 20.44
CA PRO A 295 22.59 -8.66 19.57
C PRO A 295 21.06 -8.59 19.78
N PRO A 296 20.25 -8.36 18.73
CA PRO A 296 18.81 -8.15 18.89
C PRO A 296 18.07 -9.31 19.56
N ALA A 297 18.59 -10.54 19.44
CA ALA A 297 18.05 -11.70 20.15
C ALA A 297 18.16 -11.55 21.68
N VAL A 298 19.29 -11.01 22.16
CA VAL A 298 19.55 -10.83 23.58
C VAL A 298 18.71 -9.68 24.12
N VAL A 299 18.64 -8.56 23.39
CA VAL A 299 17.77 -7.43 23.75
C VAL A 299 16.30 -7.87 23.80
N HIS A 300 15.83 -8.60 22.78
CA HIS A 300 14.45 -9.08 22.75
C HIS A 300 14.14 -10.04 23.90
N ALA A 301 15.07 -10.92 24.27
CA ALA A 301 14.91 -11.81 25.42
C ALA A 301 14.84 -11.04 26.74
N ALA A 302 15.68 -10.00 26.92
CA ALA A 302 15.66 -9.14 28.10
C ALA A 302 14.33 -8.38 28.24
N LEU A 303 13.72 -7.98 27.12
CA LEU A 303 12.45 -7.26 27.07
C LEU A 303 11.20 -8.16 27.07
N ALA A 304 11.35 -9.48 27.21
CA ALA A 304 10.24 -10.43 27.25
C ALA A 304 9.13 -10.07 28.27
N PRO A 305 9.42 -9.52 29.47
CA PRO A 305 8.37 -9.09 30.40
C PRO A 305 7.43 -8.02 29.82
N LEU A 306 7.95 -7.07 29.02
CA LEU A 306 7.14 -6.04 28.38
C LEU A 306 6.29 -6.59 27.23
N GLN A 307 6.77 -7.64 26.58
CA GLN A 307 6.04 -8.33 25.52
C GLN A 307 4.80 -9.03 26.07
N ALA A 308 4.92 -9.71 27.21
CA ALA A 308 3.84 -10.46 27.84
C ALA A 308 2.66 -9.58 28.31
N GLU A 309 2.89 -8.30 28.58
CA GLU A 309 1.85 -7.40 29.07
C GLU A 309 0.97 -6.80 27.97
N ARG A 310 1.57 -6.44 26.82
CA ARG A 310 0.91 -5.61 25.81
C ARG A 310 1.35 -5.84 24.36
N SER A 311 2.12 -6.89 24.07
CA SER A 311 2.64 -7.19 22.71
C SER A 311 3.23 -5.95 22.01
N ARG A 312 4.21 -5.30 22.66
CA ARG A 312 4.77 -4.02 22.19
C ARG A 312 6.24 -4.06 21.79
N VAL A 313 6.86 -5.23 21.83
CA VAL A 313 8.29 -5.45 21.55
C VAL A 313 8.41 -6.24 20.25
N PHE A 314 9.18 -5.71 19.30
CA PHE A 314 9.30 -6.24 17.96
C PHE A 314 10.78 -6.45 17.64
N ARG A 315 11.19 -7.71 17.46
CA ARG A 315 12.55 -8.04 17.05
C ARG A 315 12.74 -7.71 15.57
N ARG A 316 13.75 -6.91 15.27
CA ARG A 316 14.23 -6.66 13.90
C ARG A 316 15.57 -7.35 13.68
N ARG A 317 16.09 -7.23 12.46
CA ARG A 317 17.38 -7.83 12.08
C ARG A 317 18.54 -7.17 12.82
N LEU A 318 18.53 -5.85 12.93
CA LEU A 318 19.64 -5.06 13.49
C LEU A 318 19.36 -4.44 14.87
N PHE A 319 18.12 -4.45 15.34
CA PHE A 319 17.72 -3.83 16.61
C PHE A 319 16.40 -4.42 17.12
N VAL A 320 15.90 -3.90 18.24
CA VAL A 320 14.57 -4.19 18.76
C VAL A 320 13.76 -2.90 18.87
N ASP A 321 12.55 -2.91 18.33
CA ASP A 321 11.60 -1.80 18.48
C ASP A 321 10.68 -2.05 19.68
N VAL A 322 10.40 -0.98 20.42
CA VAL A 322 9.38 -0.94 21.47
C VAL A 322 8.39 0.16 21.16
N ALA A 323 7.11 -0.18 21.04
CA ALA A 323 6.07 0.81 20.82
C ALA A 323 5.84 1.65 22.08
N ILE A 324 5.81 2.98 21.92
CA ILE A 324 5.60 3.95 23.00
C ILE A 324 4.17 4.49 22.88
N ASP A 325 3.30 4.10 23.81
CA ASP A 325 1.91 4.58 23.80
C ASP A 325 1.88 6.06 24.22
N LEU A 326 1.08 6.89 23.53
CA LEU A 326 0.78 8.26 23.96
C LEU A 326 -0.47 8.26 24.84
N LEU A 327 -0.55 9.19 25.81
CA LEU A 327 -1.69 9.31 26.72
C LEU A 327 -2.76 10.26 26.13
N PRO A 328 -3.91 9.77 25.61
CA PRO A 328 -4.90 10.62 24.98
C PRO A 328 -5.64 11.48 26.01
N GLY A 329 -5.99 12.71 25.64
CA GLY A 329 -6.75 13.64 26.49
C GLY A 329 -5.96 14.22 27.67
N ALA A 330 -4.65 14.01 27.73
CA ALA A 330 -3.77 14.54 28.77
C ALA A 330 -3.01 15.80 28.29
N GLU A 331 -2.64 16.64 29.26
CA GLU A 331 -1.73 17.77 29.06
C GLU A 331 -0.30 17.30 28.71
N GLU A 332 0.45 18.18 28.06
CA GLU A 332 1.77 17.85 27.50
C GLU A 332 2.73 17.22 28.52
N ASP A 333 2.85 17.80 29.73
CA ASP A 333 3.75 17.28 30.77
C ASP A 333 3.38 15.86 31.21
N ALA A 334 2.09 15.56 31.33
CA ALA A 334 1.61 14.22 31.67
C ALA A 334 1.91 13.20 30.56
N VAL A 335 1.85 13.63 29.29
CA VAL A 335 2.26 12.81 28.13
C VAL A 335 3.76 12.54 28.16
N ILE A 336 4.58 13.57 28.41
CA ILE A 336 6.04 13.44 28.51
C ILE A 336 6.42 12.48 29.64
N ASP A 337 5.84 12.63 30.82
CA ASP A 337 6.08 11.74 31.95
C ASP A 337 5.61 10.31 31.65
N HIS A 338 4.54 10.14 30.88
CA HIS A 338 4.08 8.81 30.45
C HIS A 338 5.06 8.14 29.48
N ILE A 339 5.64 8.90 28.54
CA ILE A 339 6.70 8.43 27.65
C ILE A 339 7.94 8.04 28.49
N ALA A 340 8.39 8.92 29.38
CA ALA A 340 9.57 8.69 30.22
C ALA A 340 9.43 7.42 31.08
N ARG A 341 8.27 7.23 31.74
CA ARG A 341 8.00 6.01 32.53
C ARG A 341 8.05 4.73 31.70
N GLN A 342 7.58 4.76 30.45
CA GLN A 342 7.69 3.59 29.58
C GLN A 342 9.15 3.26 29.26
N ILE A 343 9.96 4.29 29.01
CA ILE A 343 11.39 4.14 28.71
C ILE A 343 12.17 3.70 29.96
N GLU A 344 11.87 4.23 31.14
CA GLU A 344 12.46 3.79 32.42
C GLU A 344 12.23 2.30 32.69
N ARG A 345 11.04 1.80 32.35
CA ARG A 345 10.74 0.36 32.43
C ARG A 345 11.57 -0.47 31.46
N VAL A 346 11.86 0.06 30.27
CA VAL A 346 12.81 -0.57 29.33
C VAL A 346 14.20 -0.56 29.95
N THR A 347 14.69 0.59 30.44
CA THR A 347 16.01 0.74 31.07
C THR A 347 16.23 -0.25 32.21
N ALA A 348 15.22 -0.49 33.06
CA ALA A 348 15.31 -1.44 34.17
C ALA A 348 15.58 -2.90 33.72
N LEU A 349 15.32 -3.24 32.45
CA LEU A 349 15.50 -4.58 31.88
C LEU A 349 16.79 -4.71 31.05
N LEU A 350 17.49 -3.61 30.76
CA LEU A 350 18.73 -3.59 29.98
C LEU A 350 20.07 -3.75 30.73
N PRO A 351 20.19 -3.76 32.08
CA PRO A 351 21.51 -3.84 32.72
C PRO A 351 22.31 -5.09 32.33
N GLY A 352 23.61 -4.92 32.08
CA GLY A 352 24.55 -6.02 31.82
C GLY A 352 24.65 -6.47 30.35
N LEU A 353 23.97 -5.77 29.44
CA LEU A 353 24.09 -6.00 27.99
C LEU A 353 25.36 -5.32 27.47
N VAL A 354 26.46 -6.06 27.35
CA VAL A 354 27.75 -5.53 26.86
C VAL A 354 27.66 -5.15 25.38
N THR A 355 28.01 -3.92 25.04
CA THR A 355 28.29 -3.49 23.66
C THR A 355 29.69 -3.95 23.26
N ASN A 356 29.83 -4.77 22.22
CA ASN A 356 31.16 -5.07 21.67
C ASN A 356 31.63 -3.87 20.83
N ASP A 357 32.64 -3.15 21.32
CA ASP A 357 33.24 -1.94 20.72
C ASP A 357 34.05 -2.19 19.41
N ALA A 358 33.90 -3.34 18.75
CA ALA A 358 34.84 -3.78 17.71
C ALA A 358 34.38 -3.54 16.25
N SER A 359 33.45 -2.65 15.96
CA SER A 359 32.90 -2.52 14.58
C SER A 359 32.56 -1.10 14.14
N THR A 360 33.31 -0.10 14.61
CA THR A 360 32.95 1.31 14.42
C THR A 360 33.51 1.96 13.14
N GLU A 361 34.34 1.29 12.33
CA GLU A 361 35.06 1.97 11.23
C GLU A 361 34.75 1.56 9.77
N VAL A 362 33.87 0.60 9.47
CA VAL A 362 33.74 0.10 8.07
C VAL A 362 32.33 0.21 7.44
N LEU A 363 31.28 0.58 8.18
CA LEU A 363 29.89 0.53 7.66
C LEU A 363 29.21 1.90 7.55
N ASP A 364 29.97 2.98 7.53
CA ASP A 364 29.44 4.35 7.65
C ASP A 364 28.78 4.88 6.35
N GLY A 365 28.95 4.17 5.23
CA GLY A 365 28.32 4.50 3.93
C GLY A 365 27.17 3.58 3.52
N MET A 366 26.97 2.43 4.18
CA MET A 366 25.93 1.45 3.82
C MET A 366 24.69 1.54 4.72
N ALA A 367 24.81 1.98 5.97
CA ALA A 367 23.71 1.98 6.93
C ALA A 367 22.63 3.06 6.68
N ASP A 368 23.01 4.22 6.13
CA ASP A 368 22.01 5.24 5.72
C ASP A 368 21.23 4.79 4.46
N ALA A 369 21.78 3.86 3.68
CA ALA A 369 21.09 3.20 2.57
C ALA A 369 20.28 1.96 3.06
N GLU A 370 20.80 1.14 3.97
CA GLU A 370 20.11 -0.06 4.49
C GLU A 370 18.98 0.24 5.48
N LEU A 371 19.00 1.38 6.19
CA LEU A 371 17.80 1.86 6.92
C LEU A 371 16.68 2.28 5.95
N ALA A 372 17.01 2.64 4.70
CA ALA A 372 16.03 2.80 3.65
C ALA A 372 15.70 1.46 2.96
N ASP A 373 16.65 0.52 2.88
CA ASP A 373 16.53 -0.77 2.17
C ASP A 373 15.80 -1.86 2.99
N GLU A 374 15.88 -1.85 4.33
CA GLU A 374 15.02 -2.70 5.18
C GLU A 374 13.56 -2.20 5.21
N ASP A 375 13.33 -0.93 4.89
CA ASP A 375 12.00 -0.30 4.78
C ASP A 375 11.45 -0.35 3.34
N SER A 376 12.27 -0.60 2.31
CA SER A 376 11.82 -0.96 0.96
C SER A 376 11.90 -2.47 0.72
N GLY A 377 10.80 -3.21 0.96
CA GLY A 377 10.74 -4.68 0.84
C GLY A 377 10.93 -5.31 -0.56
N GLY A 378 11.89 -4.87 -1.37
CA GLY A 378 12.35 -5.54 -2.59
C GLY A 378 13.76 -6.13 -2.41
N PRO A 379 14.05 -7.37 -2.84
CA PRO A 379 15.41 -7.89 -2.77
C PRO A 379 16.20 -7.47 -4.01
N ALA A 380 17.50 -7.24 -3.80
CA ALA A 380 18.55 -7.18 -4.81
C ALA A 380 18.64 -8.44 -5.68
#